data_AF-A0A1B6JCE3-F1
#
_entry.id   AF-A0A1B6JCE3-F1
#
_cell.length_a   1.000
_cell.length_b   1.000
_cell.length_c   1.000
_cell.angle_alpha   90.00
_cell.angle_beta   90.00
_cell.angle_gamma   90.00
#
_symmetry.space_group_name_H-M   'P 1'
#
loop_
_entity.id
_entity.type
_entity.pdbx_description
1 polymer ?
#
loop_
_entity_poly.entity_id
_entity_poly.type
_entity_poly.pdbx_seq_one_letter_code
_entity_poly.pdbx_strand_id
1 'polypeptide(L)'
;KLKTLRRQATAVQIQQADDKTKTIWRVINRERKPTQDTEKSIKLEINGLKTNNPQNVANHLNEFFVNIANDTLAQNPQNHNQPAEITEVRCQIPEMSLQLTNEQELTQVINILKNKTSAGVDDISASLLKKCKE
;
A
#
# COMPACT_ATOMS: atom_id res chain seq x y z
N LYS A 1 -4.06 -29.09 -25.93
CA LYS A 1 -3.78 -30.43 -25.35
C LYS A 1 -2.82 -30.37 -24.15
N LEU A 2 -1.58 -29.88 -24.31
CA LEU A 2 -0.58 -29.76 -23.23
C LEU A 2 -1.01 -28.91 -22.02
N LYS A 3 -1.62 -27.74 -22.24
CA LYS A 3 -2.12 -26.86 -21.16
C LYS A 3 -3.17 -27.55 -20.28
N THR A 4 -4.08 -28.29 -20.91
CA THR A 4 -5.14 -29.04 -20.24
C THR A 4 -4.57 -30.17 -19.39
N LEU A 5 -3.61 -30.92 -19.93
CA LEU A 5 -2.90 -31.99 -19.21
C LEU A 5 -2.14 -31.45 -17.99
N ARG A 6 -1.44 -30.31 -18.14
CA ARG A 6 -0.76 -29.66 -17.00
C ARG A 6 -1.74 -29.27 -15.91
N ARG A 7 -2.87 -28.66 -16.26
CA ARG A 7 -3.91 -28.28 -15.29
C ARG A 7 -4.46 -29.50 -14.53
N GLN A 8 -4.72 -30.60 -15.24
CA GLN A 8 -5.21 -31.83 -14.63
C GLN A 8 -4.17 -32.45 -13.68
N ALA A 9 -2.91 -32.54 -14.10
CA ALA A 9 -1.83 -33.05 -13.25
C ALA A 9 -1.65 -32.23 -11.97
N THR A 10 -1.68 -30.90 -12.07
CA THR A 10 -1.60 -29.99 -10.92
C THR A 10 -2.79 -30.16 -9.96
N ALA A 11 -4.01 -30.33 -10.49
CA ALA A 11 -5.20 -30.54 -9.67
C ALA A 11 -5.11 -31.84 -8.87
N VAL A 12 -4.67 -32.93 -9.52
CA VAL A 12 -4.44 -34.22 -8.84
C VAL A 12 -3.37 -34.09 -7.75
N GLN A 13 -2.26 -33.41 -8.05
CA GLN A 13 -1.18 -33.19 -7.10
C GLN A 13 -1.63 -32.41 -5.85
N ILE A 14 -2.46 -31.38 -6.02
CA ILE A 14 -3.00 -30.61 -4.88
C ILE A 14 -3.98 -31.47 -4.06
N GLN A 15 -4.80 -32.28 -4.73
CA GLN A 15 -5.80 -33.11 -4.06
C GLN A 15 -5.18 -34.22 -3.21
N GLN A 16 -4.06 -34.79 -3.68
CA GLN A 16 -3.33 -35.88 -3.03
C GLN A 16 -2.28 -35.43 -2.00
N ALA A 17 -2.07 -34.12 -1.83
CA ALA A 17 -1.06 -33.61 -0.91
C ALA A 17 -1.54 -33.60 0.55
N ASP A 18 -0.65 -33.99 1.46
CA ASP A 18 -0.88 -33.93 2.91
C ASP A 18 -1.15 -32.49 3.38
N ASP A 19 -0.40 -31.52 2.83
CA ASP A 19 -0.61 -30.08 3.03
C ASP A 19 -0.98 -29.41 1.70
N LYS A 20 -2.29 -29.23 1.52
CA LYS A 20 -2.89 -28.65 0.31
C LYS A 20 -2.47 -27.19 0.13
N THR A 21 -2.45 -26.41 1.21
CA THR A 21 -2.11 -24.98 1.20
C THR A 21 -0.66 -24.78 0.77
N LYS A 22 0.27 -25.50 1.36
CA LYS A 22 1.70 -25.45 1.00
C LYS A 22 1.94 -25.92 -0.42
N THR A 23 1.19 -26.92 -0.87
CA THR A 23 1.30 -27.45 -2.24
C THR A 23 0.77 -26.47 -3.28
N ILE A 24 -0.35 -25.79 -3.01
CA ILE A 24 -0.87 -24.70 -3.83
C ILE A 24 0.18 -23.58 -3.96
N TRP A 25 0.75 -23.12 -2.84
CA TRP A 25 1.79 -22.08 -2.86
C TRP A 25 3.04 -22.49 -3.65
N ARG A 26 3.45 -23.75 -3.55
CA ARG A 26 4.57 -24.30 -4.32
C ARG A 26 4.30 -24.25 -5.83
N VAL A 27 3.09 -24.63 -6.25
CA VAL A 27 2.65 -24.55 -7.65
C VAL A 27 2.65 -23.10 -8.14
N ILE A 28 2.09 -22.17 -7.35
CA ILE A 28 2.06 -20.74 -7.69
C ILE A 28 3.48 -20.20 -7.85
N ASN A 29 4.37 -20.48 -6.90
CA ASN A 29 5.76 -19.99 -6.94
C ASN A 29 6.55 -20.57 -8.12
N ARG A 30 6.24 -21.79 -8.54
CA ARG A 30 6.86 -22.44 -9.71
C ARG A 30 6.40 -21.82 -11.03
N GLU A 31 5.11 -21.51 -11.15
CA GLU A 31 4.53 -20.97 -12.40
C GLU A 31 4.69 -19.45 -12.52
N ARG A 32 4.89 -18.76 -11.38
CA ARG A 32 5.22 -17.34 -11.38
C ARG A 32 6.60 -17.14 -11.99
N LYS A 33 6.69 -16.39 -13.08
CA LYS A 33 7.99 -15.88 -13.54
C LYS A 33 8.62 -15.10 -12.37
N PRO A 34 9.90 -15.34 -12.01
CA PRO A 34 10.56 -14.43 -11.10
C PRO A 34 10.45 -13.06 -11.76
N THR A 35 9.80 -12.11 -11.08
CA THR A 35 10.03 -10.72 -11.37
C THR A 35 11.53 -10.55 -11.31
N GLN A 36 12.12 -10.01 -12.37
CA GLN A 36 13.43 -9.40 -12.20
C GLN A 36 13.19 -8.23 -11.27
N ASP A 37 13.12 -8.50 -9.97
CA ASP A 37 13.46 -7.52 -8.97
C ASP A 37 14.92 -7.21 -9.29
N THR A 38 15.12 -6.22 -10.15
CA THR A 38 16.28 -5.37 -10.00
C THR A 38 16.25 -4.96 -8.55
N GLU A 39 17.16 -5.52 -7.75
CA GLU A 39 17.32 -5.17 -6.34
C GLU A 39 17.23 -3.64 -6.27
N LYS A 40 16.10 -3.13 -5.77
CA LYS A 40 15.91 -1.69 -5.57
C LYS A 40 16.73 -1.33 -4.35
N SER A 41 18.04 -1.38 -4.52
CA SER A 41 19.03 -1.02 -3.52
C SER A 41 18.93 0.49 -3.34
N ILE A 42 18.46 0.90 -2.17
CA ILE A 42 18.39 2.31 -1.78
C ILE A 42 19.82 2.84 -1.77
N LYS A 43 20.07 3.88 -2.57
CA LYS A 43 21.35 4.58 -2.62
C LYS A 43 21.21 5.89 -1.87
N LEU A 44 22.03 6.09 -0.84
CA LEU A 44 22.04 7.28 -0.01
C LEU A 44 23.44 7.90 -0.03
N GLU A 45 23.51 9.22 -0.11
CA GLU A 45 24.77 9.95 0.04
C GLU A 45 24.92 10.39 1.49
N ILE A 46 25.96 9.90 2.16
CA ILE A 46 26.27 10.21 3.56
C ILE A 46 27.66 10.86 3.56
N ASN A 47 27.76 12.10 4.03
CA ASN A 47 29.02 12.85 4.08
C ASN A 47 29.78 12.90 2.74
N GLY A 48 29.05 13.04 1.62
CA GLY A 48 29.62 13.06 0.27
C GLY A 48 29.98 11.69 -0.32
N LEU A 49 29.77 10.59 0.42
CA LEU A 49 30.00 9.23 -0.05
C LEU A 49 28.68 8.51 -0.31
N LYS A 50 28.53 7.97 -1.52
CA LYS A 50 27.35 7.19 -1.90
C LYS A 50 27.46 5.77 -1.35
N THR A 51 26.52 5.40 -0.49
CA THR A 51 26.36 4.05 0.04
C THR A 51 25.08 3.41 -0.46
N ASN A 52 25.13 2.10 -0.68
CA ASN A 52 23.98 1.27 -0.98
C ASN A 52 23.88 0.05 -0.04
N ASN A 53 24.74 0.02 0.99
CA ASN A 53 24.74 -1.02 2.00
C ASN A 53 23.50 -0.84 2.91
N PRO A 54 22.57 -1.82 2.97
CA PRO A 54 21.32 -1.67 3.70
C PRO A 54 21.49 -1.35 5.19
N GLN A 55 22.49 -1.93 5.84
CA GLN A 55 22.76 -1.69 7.26
C GLN A 55 23.22 -0.25 7.50
N ASN A 56 24.12 0.25 6.65
CA ASN A 56 24.63 1.61 6.76
C ASN A 56 23.52 2.64 6.49
N VAL A 57 22.65 2.37 5.50
CA VAL A 57 21.49 3.22 5.22
C VAL A 57 20.54 3.24 6.42
N ALA A 58 20.18 2.07 6.95
CA ALA A 58 19.26 1.97 8.09
C ALA A 58 19.81 2.68 9.35
N ASN A 59 21.08 2.45 9.68
CA ASN A 59 21.72 3.08 10.82
C ASN A 59 21.73 4.61 10.69
N HIS A 60 22.09 5.12 9.52
CA HIS A 60 22.14 6.57 9.30
C HIS A 60 20.76 7.23 9.37
N LEU A 61 19.73 6.60 8.80
CA LEU A 61 18.36 7.11 8.90
C LEU A 61 17.88 7.11 10.36
N ASN A 62 18.15 6.03 11.11
CA ASN A 62 17.77 5.94 12.52
C ASN A 62 18.46 7.04 13.33
N GLU A 63 19.77 7.21 13.16
CA GLU A 63 20.54 8.24 13.85
C GLU A 63 20.03 9.64 13.52
N PHE A 64 19.81 9.93 12.23
CA PHE A 64 19.28 11.21 11.79
C PHE A 64 17.91 11.51 12.43
N PHE A 65 16.93 10.61 12.29
CA PHE A 65 15.57 10.88 12.76
C PHE A 65 15.42 10.84 14.29
N VAL A 66 16.29 10.11 15.00
CA VAL A 66 16.32 10.15 16.47
C VAL A 66 16.88 11.48 16.97
N ASN A 67 17.92 12.02 16.30
CA ASN A 67 18.65 13.18 16.81
C ASN A 67 18.20 14.52 16.24
N ILE A 68 17.50 14.55 15.09
CA ILE A 68 17.19 15.80 14.38
C ILE A 68 16.45 16.82 15.26
N ALA A 69 15.60 16.39 16.19
CA ALA A 69 14.93 17.30 17.11
C ALA A 69 15.94 18.00 18.04
N ASN A 70 16.84 17.25 18.65
CA ASN A 70 17.88 17.78 19.54
C ASN A 70 18.88 18.65 18.77
N ASP A 71 19.31 18.18 17.59
CA ASP A 71 20.25 18.91 16.72
C ASP A 71 19.65 20.24 16.26
N THR A 72 18.36 20.26 15.91
CA THR A 72 17.65 21.47 15.50
C THR A 72 17.54 22.47 16.67
N LEU A 73 17.23 22.00 17.87
CA LEU A 73 17.17 22.84 19.07
C LEU A 73 18.55 23.40 19.45
N ALA A 74 19.60 22.60 19.34
CA ALA A 74 20.97 23.03 19.62
C ALA A 74 21.47 24.09 18.62
N GLN A 75 21.11 23.97 17.34
CA GLN A 75 21.49 24.93 16.30
C GLN A 75 20.68 26.22 16.32
N ASN A 76 19.50 26.23 16.95
CA ASN A 76 18.67 27.41 17.07
C ASN A 76 18.22 27.59 18.53
N PRO A 77 19.12 28.06 19.42
CA PRO A 77 18.79 28.31 20.82
C PRO A 77 17.85 29.51 20.92
N GLN A 78 16.56 29.28 20.68
CA GLN A 78 15.53 30.25 21.01
C GLN A 78 15.52 30.43 22.53
N ASN A 79 15.44 31.68 22.99
CA ASN A 79 15.31 31.99 24.42
C ASN A 79 13.99 31.41 24.95
N HIS A 80 14.04 30.20 25.53
CA HIS A 80 12.91 29.50 26.14
C HIS A 80 12.24 30.25 27.32
N ASN A 81 12.76 31.42 27.71
CA ASN A 81 12.24 32.24 28.80
C ASN A 81 11.21 33.29 28.35
N GLN A 82 10.96 33.44 27.05
CA GLN A 82 9.77 34.15 26.59
C GLN A 82 8.67 33.10 26.40
N PRO A 83 7.53 33.22 27.10
CA PRO A 83 6.33 32.55 26.62
C PRO A 83 6.19 33.00 25.18
N ALA A 84 6.27 32.07 24.22
CA ALA A 84 5.79 32.37 22.89
C ALA A 84 4.40 32.96 23.12
N GLU A 85 4.15 34.18 22.66
CA GLU A 85 2.78 34.63 22.51
C GLU A 85 2.14 33.54 21.66
N ILE A 86 1.32 32.71 22.30
CA ILE A 86 0.41 31.83 21.61
C ILE A 86 -0.60 32.81 21.04
N THR A 87 -0.22 33.49 19.96
CA THR A 87 -1.21 33.95 18.99
C THR A 87 -1.94 32.66 18.69
N GLU A 88 -3.18 32.55 19.16
CA GLU A 88 -4.04 31.43 18.83
C GLU A 88 -4.01 31.34 17.32
N VAL A 89 -3.14 30.47 16.80
CA VAL A 89 -3.21 30.04 15.42
C VAL A 89 -4.51 29.30 15.45
N ARG A 90 -5.60 30.00 15.13
CA ARG A 90 -6.85 29.38 14.76
C ARG A 90 -6.47 28.52 13.57
N CYS A 91 -6.09 27.27 13.85
CA CYS A 91 -6.13 26.22 12.87
C CYS A 91 -7.58 26.24 12.42
N GLN A 92 -7.82 26.88 11.28
CA GLN A 92 -9.08 26.80 10.57
C GLN A 92 -9.13 25.38 10.04
N ILE A 93 -9.34 24.41 10.93
CA ILE A 93 -9.64 23.04 10.55
C ILE A 93 -11.01 23.17 9.91
N PRO A 94 -11.12 22.93 8.59
CA PRO A 94 -12.42 22.97 7.95
C PRO A 94 -13.31 21.94 8.64
N GLU A 95 -14.50 22.39 9.05
CA GLU A 95 -15.49 21.51 9.66
C GLU A 95 -15.85 20.42 8.65
N MET A 96 -15.57 19.16 9.02
CA MET A 96 -15.95 18.02 8.21
C MET A 96 -17.44 17.79 8.35
N SER A 97 -18.22 18.35 7.43
CA SER A 97 -19.64 18.04 7.29
C SER A 97 -19.86 17.03 6.17
N LEU A 98 -20.60 15.97 6.46
CA LEU A 98 -21.05 14.99 5.47
C LEU A 98 -22.50 15.32 5.10
N GLN A 99 -22.78 15.42 3.81
CA GLN A 99 -24.13 15.62 3.30
C GLN A 99 -24.80 14.28 3.02
N LEU A 100 -26.12 14.23 3.15
CA LEU A 100 -26.89 13.06 2.70
C LEU A 100 -26.77 12.91 1.19
N THR A 101 -26.68 11.67 0.74
CA THR A 101 -26.66 11.35 -0.68
C THR A 101 -28.03 11.55 -1.33
N ASN A 102 -28.07 11.61 -2.66
CA ASN A 102 -29.30 11.66 -3.44
C ASN A 102 -29.26 10.68 -4.61
N GLU A 103 -30.43 10.42 -5.21
CA GLU A 103 -30.58 9.46 -6.31
C GLU A 103 -29.72 9.81 -7.53
N GLN A 104 -29.55 11.11 -7.83
CA GLN A 104 -28.76 11.55 -8.98
C GLN A 104 -27.27 11.25 -8.77
N GLU A 105 -26.75 11.52 -7.58
CA GLU A 105 -25.38 11.19 -7.18
C GLU A 105 -25.15 9.67 -7.26
N LEU A 106 -26.02 8.86 -6.64
CA LEU A 106 -25.91 7.40 -6.68
C LEU A 106 -25.91 6.89 -8.12
N THR A 107 -26.80 7.43 -8.96
CA THR A 107 -26.90 7.08 -10.38
C THR A 107 -25.60 7.38 -11.13
N GLN A 108 -24.97 8.53 -10.86
CA GLN A 108 -23.70 8.94 -11.45
C GLN A 108 -22.55 8.04 -10.97
N VAL A 109 -22.48 7.78 -9.66
CA VAL A 109 -21.46 6.92 -9.04
C VAL A 109 -21.52 5.50 -9.63
N ILE A 110 -22.72 4.92 -9.75
CA ILE A 110 -22.90 3.59 -10.34
C ILE A 110 -22.46 3.59 -11.82
N ASN A 111 -22.76 4.67 -12.57
CA ASN A 111 -22.37 4.78 -13.97
C ASN A 111 -20.85 4.81 -14.18
N ILE A 112 -20.09 5.48 -13.31
CA ILE A 112 -18.62 5.59 -13.45
C ILE A 112 -17.85 4.32 -13.01
N LEU A 113 -18.50 3.38 -12.31
CA LEU A 113 -17.87 2.10 -11.96
C LEU A 113 -17.37 1.40 -13.22
N LYS A 114 -16.18 0.78 -13.17
CA LYS A 114 -15.71 -0.03 -14.29
C LYS A 114 -16.64 -1.25 -14.45
N ASN A 115 -17.08 -1.53 -15.68
CA ASN A 115 -17.93 -2.68 -15.96
C ASN A 115 -17.10 -3.98 -15.81
N LYS A 116 -17.12 -4.57 -14.62
CA LYS A 116 -16.37 -5.77 -14.27
C LYS A 116 -17.32 -6.88 -13.82
N THR A 117 -16.99 -8.11 -14.22
CA THR A 117 -17.72 -9.33 -13.85
C THR A 117 -17.15 -10.01 -12.61
N SER A 118 -15.94 -9.65 -12.18
CA SER A 118 -15.37 -10.09 -10.90
C SER A 118 -16.14 -9.48 -9.74
N ALA A 119 -16.47 -10.27 -8.74
CA ALA A 119 -17.16 -9.85 -7.52
C ALA A 119 -16.25 -9.94 -6.28
N GLY A 120 -16.65 -9.26 -5.20
CA GLY A 120 -16.00 -9.33 -3.90
C GLY A 120 -16.47 -10.55 -3.10
N VAL A 121 -16.40 -10.44 -1.77
CA VAL A 121 -16.88 -11.47 -0.84
C VAL A 121 -18.41 -11.61 -0.82
N ASP A 122 -19.12 -10.60 -1.33
CA ASP A 122 -20.58 -10.52 -1.44
C ASP A 122 -21.12 -11.15 -2.73
N ASP A 123 -20.24 -11.58 -3.64
CA ASP A 123 -20.57 -12.11 -4.97
C ASP A 123 -21.40 -11.15 -5.87
N ILE A 124 -21.38 -9.85 -5.55
CA ILE A 124 -22.03 -8.80 -6.36
C ILE A 124 -21.00 -8.12 -7.25
N SER A 125 -21.17 -8.24 -8.57
CA SER A 125 -20.28 -7.59 -9.55
C SER A 125 -20.76 -6.20 -9.94
N ALA A 126 -19.82 -5.33 -10.33
CA ALA A 126 -20.17 -4.00 -10.86
C ALA A 126 -21.04 -4.07 -12.13
N SER A 127 -20.88 -5.13 -12.93
CA SER A 127 -21.74 -5.37 -14.10
C SER A 127 -23.18 -5.69 -13.72
N LEU A 128 -23.38 -6.46 -12.65
CA LEU A 128 -24.70 -6.76 -12.11
C LEU A 128 -25.34 -5.50 -11.52
N LEU A 129 -24.61 -4.77 -10.67
CA LEU A 129 -25.11 -3.55 -10.05
C LEU A 129 -25.60 -2.51 -11.07
N LYS A 130 -24.87 -2.33 -12.19
CA LYS A 130 -25.29 -1.43 -13.26
C LYS A 130 -26.61 -1.83 -13.94
N LYS A 131 -26.89 -3.13 -14.04
CA LYS A 131 -28.16 -3.63 -14.60
C LYS A 131 -29.34 -3.43 -13.63
N CYS A 132 -29.07 -3.35 -12.34
CA CYS A 132 -30.06 -3.14 -11.29
C CYS A 132 -30.24 -1.67 -10.89
N LYS A 133 -29.66 -0.73 -11.66
CA LYS A 133 -29.73 0.72 -11.39
C LYS A 133 -31.06 1.34 -11.85
N GLU A 134 -31.88 0.59 -12.56
CA GLU A 134 -33.26 0.93 -12.94
C GLU A 134 -34.23 0.35 -11.90
#